data_AF-H2YV04-F1
#
_entry.id   AF-H2YV04-F1
#
_cell.length_a   1.000
_cell.length_b   1.000
_cell.length_c   1.000
_cell.angle_alpha   90.00
_cell.angle_beta   90.00
_cell.angle_gamma   90.00
#
_symmetry.space_group_name_H-M   'P 1'
#
loop_
_entity.id
_entity.type
_entity.pdbx_description
1 polymer ?
#
loop_
_entity_poly.entity_id
_entity_poly.type
_entity_poly.pdbx_seq_one_letter_code
_entity_poly.pdbx_strand_id
1 'polypeptide(L)'
;HLKVYQIGPGIVHLHFRGIFGSGVFVQNLIPIEPLHLVLTHNLYGTRYLPLFVGKLLLYFEAVQVDRDIMIWNNKMFRARPQLLKEDNLIAKYRRWFTQFYTENSPRLTLKAEDGNSW
;
A
#
# COMPACT_ATOMS: atom_id res chain seq x y z
N HIS A 1 19.51 -6.02 7.25
CA HIS A 1 19.28 -5.55 5.87
C HIS A 1 17.83 -5.82 5.50
N LEU A 2 17.13 -4.81 4.95
CA LEU A 2 15.75 -4.91 4.47
C LEU A 2 15.74 -4.89 2.94
N LYS A 3 15.05 -5.83 2.31
CA LYS A 3 14.79 -5.83 0.86
C LYS A 3 13.29 -5.76 0.64
N VAL A 4 12.86 -4.83 -0.22
CA VAL A 4 11.46 -4.61 -0.55
C VAL A 4 11.23 -5.05 -1.98
N TYR A 5 10.22 -5.89 -2.19
CA TYR A 5 9.78 -6.33 -3.51
C TYR A 5 8.31 -6.01 -3.67
N GLN A 6 7.96 -5.27 -4.72
CA GLN A 6 6.59 -5.09 -5.13
C GLN A 6 6.27 -6.06 -6.26
N ILE A 7 5.30 -6.94 -6.03
CA ILE A 7 4.93 -8.02 -6.93
C ILE A 7 3.52 -7.74 -7.43
N GLY A 8 3.42 -7.29 -8.69
CA GLY A 8 2.14 -6.92 -9.27
C GLY A 8 1.51 -5.68 -8.60
N PRO A 9 0.17 -5.53 -8.70
CA PRO A 9 -0.51 -4.32 -8.26
C PRO A 9 -0.82 -4.27 -6.76
N GLY A 10 -0.80 -5.40 -6.04
CA GLY A 10 -1.35 -5.50 -4.68
C GLY A 10 -0.54 -6.31 -3.69
N ILE A 11 0.66 -6.79 -4.02
CA ILE A 11 1.48 -7.61 -3.11
C ILE A 11 2.84 -6.95 -2.89
N VAL A 12 3.22 -6.80 -1.63
CA VAL A 12 4.53 -6.28 -1.23
C VAL A 12 5.19 -7.25 -0.25
N HIS A 13 6.43 -7.65 -0.54
CA HIS A 13 7.25 -8.48 0.31
C HIS A 13 8.39 -7.67 0.92
N LEU A 14 8.46 -7.62 2.24
CA LEU A 14 9.56 -7.04 2.99
C LEU A 14 10.39 -8.18 3.59
N HIS A 15 11.50 -8.49 2.93
CA HIS A 15 12.46 -9.48 3.41
C HIS A 15 13.44 -8.81 4.34
N PHE A 16 13.43 -9.19 5.62
CA PHE A 16 14.35 -8.66 6.61
C PHE A 16 15.28 -9.75 7.13
N ARG A 17 16.53 -9.35 7.36
CA ARG A 17 17.52 -10.15 8.07
C ARG A 17 18.07 -9.34 9.23
N GLY A 18 17.88 -9.85 10.45
CA GLY A 18 18.30 -9.25 11.69
C GLY A 18 19.01 -10.24 12.61
N ILE A 19 19.33 -9.78 13.81
CA ILE A 19 20.10 -10.51 14.83
C ILE A 19 19.29 -11.68 15.40
N PHE A 20 17.97 -11.49 15.51
CA PHE A 20 17.03 -12.49 16.03
C PHE A 20 16.47 -13.44 14.95
N GLY A 21 17.00 -13.39 13.73
CA GLY A 21 16.59 -14.24 12.62
C GLY A 21 16.24 -13.48 11.35
N SER A 22 15.81 -14.24 10.35
CA SER A 22 15.26 -13.71 9.10
C SER A 22 13.77 -13.97 9.01
N GLY A 23 13.07 -13.10 8.30
CA GLY A 23 11.66 -13.26 8.01
C GLY A 23 11.23 -12.49 6.77
N VAL A 24 9.99 -12.72 6.38
CA VAL A 24 9.31 -12.06 5.28
C VAL A 24 7.99 -11.53 5.81
N PHE A 25 7.81 -10.22 5.68
CA PHE A 25 6.53 -9.57 5.89
C PHE A 25 5.83 -9.45 4.55
N VAL A 26 4.63 -10.01 4.45
CA VAL A 26 3.83 -10.02 3.23
C VAL A 26 2.62 -9.12 3.47
N GLN A 27 2.53 -8.05 2.68
CA GLN A 27 1.39 -7.14 2.65
C GLN A 27 0.59 -7.40 1.38
N ASN A 28 -0.70 -7.69 1.53
CA ASN A 28 -1.61 -7.95 0.43
C ASN A 28 -2.75 -6.95 0.46
N LEU A 29 -3.03 -6.31 -0.67
CA LEU A 29 -4.10 -5.34 -0.83
C LEU A 29 -5.03 -5.80 -1.95
N ILE A 30 -6.28 -6.07 -1.60
CA ILE A 30 -7.29 -6.61 -2.51
C ILE A 30 -8.45 -5.61 -2.63
N PRO A 31 -8.84 -5.22 -3.85
CA PRO A 31 -10.03 -4.41 -4.04
C PRO A 31 -11.29 -5.26 -3.93
N ILE A 32 -12.18 -4.92 -3.00
CA ILE A 32 -13.49 -5.57 -2.85
C ILE A 32 -14.55 -4.77 -3.61
N GLU A 33 -14.53 -3.45 -3.44
CA GLU A 33 -15.44 -2.50 -4.09
C GLU A 33 -14.68 -1.22 -4.48
N PRO A 34 -15.24 -0.34 -5.32
CA PRO A 34 -14.64 0.96 -5.59
C PRO A 34 -14.40 1.73 -4.28
N LEU A 35 -13.16 2.16 -4.04
CA LEU A 35 -12.70 2.83 -2.81
C LEU A 35 -12.72 1.96 -1.54
N HIS A 36 -13.01 0.66 -1.63
CA HIS A 36 -12.92 -0.28 -0.52
C HIS A 36 -11.84 -1.33 -0.79
N LEU A 37 -10.75 -1.22 -0.05
CA LEU A 37 -9.58 -2.10 -0.15
C LEU A 37 -9.43 -2.87 1.16
N VAL A 38 -9.20 -4.17 1.07
CA VAL A 38 -8.84 -5.01 2.22
C VAL A 38 -7.33 -5.20 2.22
N LEU A 39 -6.68 -4.74 3.29
CA LEU A 39 -5.25 -4.85 3.52
C LEU A 39 -4.96 -5.93 4.57
N THR A 40 -4.19 -6.94 4.18
CA THR A 40 -3.82 -8.07 5.04
C THR A 40 -2.31 -8.13 5.22
N HIS A 41 -1.87 -8.25 6.48
CA HIS A 41 -0.46 -8.38 6.84
C HIS A 41 -0.16 -9.77 7.40
N ASN A 42 0.80 -10.46 6.81
CA ASN A 42 1.26 -11.76 7.27
C ASN A 42 2.77 -11.72 7.53
N LEU A 43 3.20 -12.14 8.72
CA LEU A 43 4.61 -12.24 9.05
C LEU A 43 5.04 -13.70 9.12
N TYR A 44 6.00 -14.07 8.27
CA TYR A 44 6.63 -15.38 8.26
C TYR A 44 8.06 -15.25 8.75
N GLY A 45 8.45 -16.05 9.74
CA GLY A 45 9.77 -15.98 10.37
C GLY A 45 10.43 -17.35 10.48
N THR A 46 11.75 -17.33 10.59
CA THR A 46 12.53 -18.51 11.01
C THR A 46 12.15 -18.95 12.43
N ARG A 47 12.30 -20.25 12.74
CA ARG A 47 11.97 -20.81 14.07
C ARG A 47 12.67 -20.10 15.25
N TYR A 48 13.83 -19.49 14.99
CA TYR A 48 14.61 -18.76 16.00
C TYR A 48 14.05 -17.38 16.34
N LEU A 49 13.12 -16.85 15.54
CA LEU A 49 12.48 -15.56 15.83
C LEU A 49 11.52 -15.73 17.01
N PRO A 50 11.76 -15.06 18.16
CA PRO A 50 10.86 -15.18 19.29
C PRO A 50 9.47 -14.66 18.93
N LEU A 51 8.42 -15.41 19.32
CA LEU A 51 7.03 -15.07 18.97
C LEU A 51 6.62 -13.67 19.46
N PHE A 52 7.12 -13.22 20.62
CA PHE A 52 6.82 -11.89 21.13
C PHE A 52 7.39 -10.78 20.24
N VAL A 53 8.59 -10.99 19.66
CA VAL A 53 9.20 -10.03 18.71
C VAL A 53 8.35 -9.97 17.45
N GLY A 54 7.93 -11.12 16.92
CA GLY A 54 7.04 -11.17 15.76
C GLY A 54 5.70 -10.45 15.99
N LYS A 55 5.08 -10.67 17.15
CA LYS A 55 3.85 -9.96 17.54
C LYS A 55 4.07 -8.45 17.66
N LEU A 56 5.18 -8.03 18.24
CA LEU A 56 5.52 -6.61 18.38
C LEU A 56 5.74 -5.94 17.01
N LEU A 57 6.41 -6.61 16.08
CA LEU A 57 6.58 -6.11 14.70
C LEU A 57 5.23 -5.95 14.00
N LEU A 58 4.35 -6.96 14.08
CA LEU A 58 3.00 -6.87 13.53
C LEU A 58 2.19 -5.74 14.16
N TYR A 59 2.30 -5.55 15.48
CA TYR A 59 1.61 -4.47 16.20
C TYR A 59 2.10 -3.09 15.76
N PHE A 60 3.43 -2.89 15.67
CA PHE A 60 3.97 -1.62 15.21
C PHE A 60 3.58 -1.30 13.77
N GLU A 61 3.58 -2.31 12.89
CA GLU A 61 3.09 -2.14 11.53
C GLU A 61 1.62 -1.72 11.53
N ALA A 62 0.77 -2.40 12.31
CA ALA A 62 -0.65 -2.07 12.39
C ALA A 62 -0.87 -0.62 12.82
N VAL A 63 -0.09 -0.12 13.78
CA VAL A 63 -0.15 1.28 14.22
C VAL A 63 0.31 2.26 13.13
N GLN A 64 1.33 1.91 12.35
CA GLN A 64 1.78 2.76 11.23
C GLN A 64 0.73 2.83 10.13
N VAL A 65 0.18 1.68 9.75
CA VAL A 65 -0.85 1.58 8.71
C VAL A 65 -2.13 2.29 9.13
N ASP A 66 -2.55 2.18 10.40
CA ASP A 66 -3.74 2.86 10.91
C ASP A 66 -3.65 4.39 10.75
N ARG A 67 -2.46 4.96 11.00
CA ARG A 67 -2.21 6.39 10.79
C ARG A 67 -2.28 6.77 9.31
N ASP A 68 -1.75 5.92 8.43
CA ASP A 68 -1.78 6.16 6.99
C ASP A 68 -3.22 6.03 6.44
N ILE A 69 -4.02 5.10 6.96
CA ILE A 69 -5.44 4.91 6.61
C ILE A 69 -6.23 6.20 6.84
N MET A 70 -5.98 6.90 7.95
CA MET A 70 -6.63 8.18 8.22
C MET A 70 -6.39 9.20 7.09
N ILE A 71 -5.17 9.26 6.57
CA ILE A 71 -4.82 10.17 5.46
C ILE A 71 -5.44 9.67 4.16
N TRP A 72 -5.36 8.37 3.87
CA TRP A 72 -5.87 7.79 2.63
C TRP A 72 -7.39 7.98 2.49
N ASN A 73 -8.14 7.80 3.57
CA ASN A 73 -9.60 7.98 3.57
C ASN A 73 -10.03 9.44 3.32
N ASN A 74 -9.19 10.41 3.71
CA ASN A 74 -9.50 11.84 3.56
C ASN A 74 -8.80 12.49 2.35
N LYS A 75 -8.17 11.69 1.48
CA LYS A 75 -7.38 12.20 0.35
C LYS A 75 -8.06 11.97 -0.99
N MET A 76 -8.02 12.99 -1.84
CA MET A 76 -8.48 12.89 -3.22
C MET A 76 -7.34 12.49 -4.18
N PHE A 77 -7.64 11.62 -5.14
CA PHE A 77 -6.73 11.31 -6.24
C PHE A 77 -6.65 12.49 -7.21
N ARG A 78 -5.44 13.01 -7.43
CA ARG A 78 -5.15 14.02 -8.46
C ARG A 78 -4.36 13.39 -9.59
N ALA A 79 -4.89 13.44 -10.81
CA ALA A 79 -4.23 12.89 -12.00
C ALA A 79 -2.89 13.59 -12.31
N ARG A 80 -2.84 14.93 -12.15
CA ARG A 80 -1.64 15.76 -12.35
C ARG A 80 -1.27 16.47 -11.03
N PRO A 81 -0.56 15.80 -10.10
CA PRO A 81 -0.09 16.44 -8.87
C PRO A 81 1.01 17.46 -9.16
N GLN A 82 1.08 18.54 -8.39
CA GLN A 82 2.20 19.48 -8.41
C GLN A 82 3.36 18.84 -7.65
N LEU A 83 4.32 18.28 -8.38
CA LEU A 83 5.46 17.56 -7.81
C LEU A 83 6.69 18.45 -7.76
N LEU A 84 7.40 18.42 -6.63
CA LEU A 84 8.74 18.97 -6.53
C LEU A 84 9.73 18.03 -7.21
N LYS A 85 10.97 18.49 -7.44
CA LYS A 85 12.02 17.67 -8.07
C LYS A 85 12.33 16.40 -7.26
N GLU A 86 12.15 16.47 -5.94
CA GLU A 86 12.37 15.37 -5.00
C GLU A 86 11.30 14.27 -5.14
N ASP A 87 10.09 14.61 -5.58
CA ASP A 87 8.96 13.69 -5.73
C ASP A 87 8.88 13.01 -7.12
N ASN A 88 9.93 13.11 -7.93
CA ASN A 88 9.91 12.62 -9.32
C ASN A 88 9.60 11.10 -9.44
N LEU A 89 9.86 10.34 -8.37
CA LEU A 89 9.60 8.91 -8.30
C LEU A 89 8.10 8.59 -8.35
N ILE A 90 7.24 9.49 -7.87
CA ILE A 90 5.78 9.30 -7.88
C ILE A 90 5.27 9.18 -9.31
N ALA A 91 5.74 10.04 -10.22
CA ALA A 91 5.33 10.01 -11.62
C ALA A 91 5.80 8.72 -12.32
N LYS A 92 7.04 8.27 -12.02
CA LYS A 92 7.58 7.01 -12.54
C LYS A 92 6.80 5.81 -12.04
N TYR A 93 6.48 5.79 -10.75
CA TYR A 93 5.69 4.73 -10.12
C TYR A 93 4.30 4.62 -10.76
N ARG A 94 3.58 5.75 -10.92
CA ARG A 94 2.27 5.76 -11.58
C ARG A 94 2.31 5.20 -12.99
N ARG A 95 3.33 5.58 -13.78
CA ARG A 95 3.52 5.07 -15.14
C ARG A 95 3.77 3.56 -15.15
N TRP A 96 4.59 3.05 -14.24
CA TRP A 96 4.81 1.61 -14.08
C TRP A 96 3.51 0.90 -13.67
N PHE A 97 2.73 1.47 -12.75
CA PHE A 97 1.48 0.86 -12.26
C PHE A 97 0.38 0.81 -13.32
N THR A 98 0.38 1.72 -14.31
CA THR A 98 -0.58 1.71 -15.43
C THR A 98 -0.60 0.37 -16.19
N GLN A 99 0.49 -0.40 -16.18
CA GLN A 99 0.56 -1.70 -16.88
C GLN A 99 -0.49 -2.72 -16.40
N PHE A 100 -1.03 -2.56 -15.19
CA PHE A 100 -2.02 -3.47 -14.62
C PHE A 100 -3.46 -3.11 -14.99
N TYR A 101 -3.66 -2.00 -15.70
CA TYR A 101 -4.97 -1.57 -16.16
C TYR A 101 -5.08 -1.68 -17.68
N THR A 102 -6.16 -2.27 -18.15
CA THR A 102 -6.56 -2.31 -19.57
C THR A 102 -7.73 -1.35 -19.82
N GLU A 103 -8.10 -1.16 -21.09
CA GLU A 103 -9.22 -0.29 -21.48
C GLU A 103 -10.56 -0.69 -20.83
N ASN A 104 -10.76 -1.99 -20.60
CA ASN A 104 -11.96 -2.56 -19.99
C ASN A 104 -11.95 -2.51 -18.45
N SER A 105 -10.94 -1.89 -17.83
CA SER A 105 -10.88 -1.81 -16.36
C SER A 105 -12.01 -0.92 -15.82
N PRO A 106 -12.70 -1.32 -14.74
CA PRO A 106 -13.71 -0.49 -14.10
C PRO A 106 -13.13 0.86 -13.69
N ARG A 107 -13.81 1.96 -14.07
CA ARG A 107 -13.43 3.32 -13.69
C ARG A 107 -14.42 3.88 -12.70
N LEU A 108 -13.91 4.61 -11.71
CA LEU A 108 -14.76 5.34 -10.78
C LEU A 108 -15.40 6.52 -11.53
N THR A 109 -16.68 6.42 -11.87
CA THR A 109 -17.47 7.55 -12.36
C THR A 109 -18.00 8.30 -11.15
N LEU A 110 -17.30 9.35 -10.73
CA LEU A 110 -17.86 10.30 -9.78
C LEU A 110 -19.05 10.97 -10.50
N LYS A 111 -20.29 10.79 -9.99
CA LYS A 111 -21.38 11.68 -10.37
C LYS A 111 -20.93 13.07 -9.96
N ALA A 112 -20.77 13.99 -10.92
CA ALA A 112 -20.70 15.39 -10.59
C ALA A 112 -22.00 15.70 -9.82
N GLU A 113 -21.89 16.20 -8.59
CA GLU A 113 -23.05 16.82 -7.97
C GLU A 113 -23.44 18.00 -8.86
N ASP A 114 -24.62 17.90 -9.47
CA ASP A 114 -25.31 19.04 -10.05
C ASP A 114 -25.55 20.03 -8.91
N GLY A 115 -24.63 20.99 -8.76
CA GLY A 115 -24.58 21.91 -7.62
C GLY A 115 -24.52 23.37 -8.06
N ASN A 116 -25.47 23.81 -8.88
CA ASN A 116 -25.88 25.22 -8.91
C ASN A 116 -26.60 25.54 -7.58
N SER A 117 -25.83 25.96 -6.58
CA SER A 117 -26.24 26.76 -5.40
C SER A 117 -24.94 27.07 -4.64
N TRP A 118 -24.31 28.24 -4.75
CA TRP A 118 -24.79 29.62 -4.70
C TRP A 118 -23.96 30.52 -5.62
#